data_AF-A0A0D2N4W4-F1
#
_entry.id   AF-A0A0D2N4W4-F1
#
_cell.length_a   1.000
_cell.length_b   1.000
_cell.length_c   1.000
_cell.angle_alpha   90.00
_cell.angle_beta   90.00
_cell.angle_gamma   90.00
#
_symmetry.space_group_name_H-M   'P 1'
#
loop_
_entity.id
_entity.type
_entity.pdbx_description
1 polymer ?
#
loop_
_entity_poly.entity_id
_entity_poly.type
_entity_poly.pdbx_seq_one_letter_code
_entity_poly.pdbx_strand_id
1 'polypeptide(L)'
;MRFQDMQQPWISFLRWVSATNYAFSAYMRNQFQGVDVSCANGIAPSLVTLLQSLMPRTKLLRTPAVERMLVQPGADCIMSLDAVLAYFDVTWPVWGYALSLVIYLLIVHGLTFIGLCRLAYKERR
;
A
#
# COMPACT_ATOMS: atom_id res chain seq x y z
N MET A 1 2.35 5.78 1.74
CA MET A 1 3.18 6.62 0.85
C MET A 1 3.29 5.90 -0.49
N ARG A 2 2.91 6.54 -1.59
CA ARG A 2 3.02 5.93 -2.92
C ARG A 2 4.50 5.92 -3.33
N PHE A 3 4.99 4.82 -3.88
CA PHE A 3 6.38 4.76 -4.37
C PHE A 3 6.61 5.71 -5.55
N GLN A 4 5.56 6.00 -6.33
CA GLN A 4 5.60 6.98 -7.42
C GLN A 4 5.66 8.43 -6.92
N ASP A 5 5.29 8.67 -5.66
CA ASP A 5 5.32 10.01 -5.04
C ASP A 5 6.63 10.23 -4.25
N MET A 6 7.58 9.29 -4.29
CA MET A 6 8.91 9.48 -3.70
C MET A 6 9.68 10.53 -4.51
N GLN A 7 10.10 11.61 -3.85
CA GLN A 7 10.90 12.69 -4.46
C GLN A 7 12.24 12.20 -5.02
N GLN A 8 12.74 11.07 -4.52
CA GLN A 8 14.03 10.48 -4.88
C GLN A 8 13.80 9.15 -5.61
N PRO A 9 13.75 9.15 -6.96
CA PRO A 9 13.41 7.96 -7.73
C PRO A 9 14.43 6.83 -7.59
N TRP A 10 15.69 7.14 -7.25
CA TRP A 10 16.72 6.13 -7.01
C TRP A 10 16.45 5.27 -5.76
N ILE A 11 15.82 5.84 -4.73
CA ILE A 11 15.43 5.13 -3.50
C ILE A 11 14.27 4.17 -3.78
N SER A 12 13.47 4.43 -4.83
CA SER A 12 12.30 3.61 -5.16
C SER A 12 12.66 2.13 -5.39
N PHE A 13 13.90 1.81 -5.80
CA PHE A 13 14.36 0.43 -5.93
C PHE A 13 14.33 -0.34 -4.61
N LEU A 14 14.55 0.33 -3.46
CA LEU A 14 14.49 -0.31 -2.14
C LEU A 14 13.10 -0.90 -1.82
N ARG A 15 12.05 -0.53 -2.55
CA ARG A 15 10.73 -1.15 -2.43
C ARG A 15 10.77 -2.67 -2.66
N TRP A 16 11.68 -3.13 -3.52
CA TRP A 16 11.84 -4.54 -3.86
C TRP A 16 12.69 -5.32 -2.86
N VAL A 17 13.42 -4.63 -1.98
CA VAL A 17 14.24 -5.25 -0.93
C VAL A 17 13.52 -5.16 0.43
N SER A 18 12.55 -4.28 0.56
CA SER A 18 11.85 -4.02 1.82
C SER A 18 10.84 -5.12 2.17
N ALA A 19 11.11 -5.88 3.23
CA ALA A 19 10.16 -6.84 3.80
C ALA A 19 8.85 -6.15 4.26
N THR A 20 8.92 -4.92 4.77
CA THR A 20 7.73 -4.17 5.21
C THR A 20 6.84 -3.81 4.02
N ASN A 21 7.40 -3.55 2.84
CA ASN A 21 6.62 -3.31 1.63
C ASN A 21 5.80 -4.56 1.23
N TYR A 22 6.44 -5.73 1.25
CA TYR A 22 5.77 -6.99 0.93
C TYR A 22 4.69 -7.34 1.95
N ALA A 23 4.97 -7.16 3.26
CA ALA A 23 3.99 -7.38 4.31
C ALA A 23 2.79 -6.41 4.22
N PHE A 24 3.05 -5.12 4.00
CA PHE A 24 2.00 -4.12 3.79
C PHE A 24 1.13 -4.46 2.57
N SER A 25 1.75 -4.83 1.45
CA SER A 25 1.01 -5.21 0.23
C SER A 25 0.13 -6.45 0.44
N ALA A 26 0.64 -7.47 1.15
CA ALA A 26 -0.14 -8.64 1.51
C ALA A 26 -1.33 -8.29 2.42
N TYR A 27 -1.11 -7.43 3.42
CA TYR A 27 -2.15 -6.98 4.33
C TYR A 27 -3.23 -6.17 3.61
N MET A 28 -2.84 -5.21 2.78
CA MET A 28 -3.76 -4.41 1.97
C MET A 28 -4.64 -5.31 1.10
N ARG A 29 -4.03 -6.27 0.40
CA ARG A 29 -4.77 -7.20 -0.44
C ARG A 29 -5.76 -8.04 0.37
N ASN A 30 -5.32 -8.58 1.50
CA ASN A 30 -6.20 -9.37 2.38
C ASN A 30 -7.39 -8.55 2.93
N GLN A 31 -7.19 -7.26 3.18
CA GLN A 31 -8.20 -6.40 3.77
C GLN A 31 -9.21 -5.84 2.76
N PHE A 32 -8.77 -5.54 1.54
CA PHE A 32 -9.55 -4.76 0.58
C PHE A 32 -10.01 -5.54 -0.65
N GLN A 33 -9.41 -6.70 -0.94
CA GLN A 33 -9.71 -7.46 -2.15
C GLN A 33 -11.16 -7.95 -2.15
N GLY A 34 -11.93 -7.53 -3.16
CA GLY A 34 -13.32 -7.95 -3.34
C GLY A 34 -14.28 -7.46 -2.24
N VAL A 35 -13.88 -6.43 -1.50
CA VAL A 35 -14.74 -5.81 -0.49
C VAL A 35 -15.42 -4.60 -1.10
N ASP A 36 -16.74 -4.65 -1.10
CA ASP A 36 -17.61 -3.56 -1.53
C ASP A 36 -18.29 -2.94 -0.31
N VAL A 37 -18.28 -1.61 -0.23
CA VAL A 37 -18.93 -0.88 0.86
C VAL A 37 -20.00 0.05 0.30
N SER A 38 -21.15 0.10 0.99
CA SER A 38 -22.21 1.04 0.63
C SER A 38 -21.76 2.47 0.93
N CYS A 39 -21.84 3.32 -0.09
CA CYS A 39 -21.62 4.76 0.04
C CYS A 39 -22.94 5.55 0.05
N ALA A 40 -24.10 4.89 0.16
CA ALA A 40 -25.42 5.50 0.01
C ALA A 40 -25.69 6.71 0.94
N ASN A 41 -25.04 6.77 2.11
CA ASN A 41 -25.18 7.89 3.05
C ASN A 41 -24.25 9.08 2.74
N GLY A 42 -23.47 8.99 1.66
CA GLY A 42 -22.48 9.99 1.31
C GLY A 42 -21.29 10.04 2.27
N ILE A 43 -20.34 10.89 1.88
CA ILE A 43 -19.19 11.22 2.69
C ILE A 43 -19.52 12.50 3.46
N ALA A 44 -19.20 12.51 4.76
CA ALA A 44 -19.37 13.71 5.59
C ALA A 44 -18.64 14.91 4.95
N PRO A 45 -19.26 16.09 4.85
CA PRO A 45 -18.67 17.27 4.21
C PRO A 45 -17.29 17.64 4.79
N SER A 46 -17.10 17.47 6.10
CA SER A 46 -15.82 17.69 6.78
C SER A 46 -14.70 16.80 6.26
N LEU A 47 -15.01 15.57 5.86
CA LEU A 47 -14.07 14.62 5.30
C LEU A 47 -13.72 14.97 3.84
N VAL A 48 -14.65 15.57 3.10
CA VAL A 48 -14.40 16.11 1.75
C VAL A 48 -13.44 17.28 1.82
N THR A 49 -13.62 18.20 2.78
CA THR A 49 -12.69 19.32 3.01
C THR A 49 -11.29 18.82 3.40
N LEU A 50 -11.22 17.77 4.23
CA LEU A 50 -9.96 17.11 4.56
C LEU A 50 -9.29 16.50 3.33
N LEU A 51 -10.05 15.79 2.47
CA LEU A 51 -9.53 15.24 1.21
C LEU A 51 -8.97 16.33 0.29
N GLN A 52 -9.67 17.46 0.18
CA GLN A 52 -9.22 18.60 -0.64
C GLN A 52 -7.94 19.26 -0.07
N SER A 53 -7.79 19.26 1.26
CA SER A 53 -6.58 19.72 1.95
C SER A 53 -5.39 18.77 1.73
N LEU A 54 -5.64 17.46 1.80
CA LEU A 54 -4.63 16.41 1.59
C LEU A 54 -4.22 16.25 0.12
N MET A 55 -5.12 16.54 -0.83
CA MET A 55 -4.86 16.44 -2.27
C MET A 55 -5.08 17.79 -2.99
N PRO A 56 -4.27 18.82 -2.69
CA PRO A 56 -4.51 20.18 -3.17
C PRO A 56 -4.33 20.34 -4.69
N ARG A 57 -3.69 19.38 -5.37
CA ARG A 57 -3.40 19.45 -6.82
C ARG A 57 -4.48 18.83 -7.70
N THR A 58 -5.48 18.15 -7.15
CA THR A 58 -6.51 17.46 -7.92
C THR A 58 -7.65 18.41 -8.25
N LYS A 59 -7.56 19.11 -9.40
CA LYS A 59 -8.57 20.10 -9.84
C LYS A 59 -9.98 19.51 -9.95
N LEU A 60 -10.11 18.22 -10.25
CA LEU A 60 -11.38 17.48 -10.32
C LEU A 60 -12.13 17.48 -8.98
N LEU A 61 -11.43 17.37 -7.85
CA LEU A 61 -12.02 17.30 -6.50
C LEU A 61 -12.62 18.63 -6.01
N ARG A 62 -12.27 19.75 -6.67
CA ARG A 62 -12.76 21.09 -6.34
C ARG A 62 -13.97 21.51 -7.18
N THR A 63 -14.42 20.65 -8.09
CA THR A 63 -15.61 20.95 -8.88
C THR A 63 -16.87 20.70 -8.04
N PRO A 64 -17.83 21.63 -8.02
CA PRO A 64 -19.03 21.50 -7.19
C PRO A 64 -19.90 20.30 -7.60
N ALA A 65 -19.75 19.81 -8.83
CA ALA A 65 -20.39 18.59 -9.30
C ALA A 65 -19.84 17.35 -8.59
N VAL A 66 -18.51 17.22 -8.48
CA VAL A 66 -17.86 16.09 -7.78
C VAL A 66 -18.12 16.17 -6.27
N GLU A 67 -18.12 17.37 -5.69
CA GLU A 67 -18.48 17.56 -4.29
C GLU A 67 -19.91 17.09 -3.98
N ARG A 68 -20.90 17.48 -4.80
CA ARG A 68 -22.28 16.98 -4.64
C ARG A 68 -22.39 15.48 -4.83
N MET A 69 -21.67 14.90 -5.78
CA MET A 69 -21.64 13.44 -5.97
C MET A 69 -21.05 12.71 -4.77
N LEU A 70 -20.10 13.30 -4.05
CA LEU A 70 -19.49 12.70 -2.85
C LEU A 70 -20.39 12.83 -1.61
N VAL A 71 -21.14 13.93 -1.48
CA VAL A 71 -22.00 14.19 -0.31
C VAL A 71 -23.39 13.53 -0.46
N GLN A 72 -23.93 13.47 -1.68
CA GLN A 72 -25.22 12.84 -1.97
C GLN A 72 -25.08 11.84 -3.13
N PRO A 73 -24.34 10.75 -2.93
CA PRO A 73 -24.35 9.67 -3.87
C PRO A 73 -25.72 8.97 -3.82
N GLY A 74 -26.20 8.46 -4.96
CA GLY A 74 -27.49 7.78 -5.04
C GLY A 74 -27.62 6.59 -4.08
N ALA A 75 -28.85 6.13 -3.83
CA ALA A 75 -29.15 5.03 -2.92
C ALA A 75 -28.40 3.72 -3.25
N ASP A 76 -28.08 3.51 -4.53
CA ASP A 76 -27.36 2.34 -5.04
C ASP A 76 -25.84 2.55 -5.12
N CYS A 77 -25.29 3.52 -4.40
CA CYS A 77 -23.85 3.76 -4.40
C CYS A 77 -23.10 2.63 -3.70
N ILE A 78 -22.27 1.95 -4.48
CA ILE A 78 -21.32 0.94 -4.02
C ILE A 78 -19.91 1.41 -4.37
N MET A 79 -19.04 1.47 -3.37
CA MET A 79 -17.64 1.78 -3.55
C MET A 79 -16.83 0.49 -3.42
N SER A 80 -16.19 0.08 -4.52
CA SER A 80 -15.27 -1.04 -4.51
C SER A 80 -13.92 -0.62 -3.92
N LEU A 81 -13.46 -1.37 -2.92
CA LEU A 81 -12.18 -1.12 -2.27
C LEU A 81 -10.98 -1.63 -3.09
N ASP A 82 -11.22 -2.31 -4.22
CA ASP A 82 -10.18 -2.67 -5.18
C ASP A 82 -9.48 -1.42 -5.77
N ALA A 83 -10.16 -0.27 -5.79
CA ALA A 83 -9.55 1.01 -6.15
C ALA A 83 -8.37 1.38 -5.23
N VAL A 84 -8.41 0.98 -3.95
CA VAL A 84 -7.32 1.19 -3.01
C VAL A 84 -6.12 0.31 -3.37
N LEU A 85 -6.36 -0.93 -3.78
CA LEU A 85 -5.30 -1.84 -4.25
C LEU A 85 -4.63 -1.32 -5.52
N ALA A 86 -5.43 -0.82 -6.46
CA ALA A 86 -4.93 -0.18 -7.67
C ALA A 86 -4.10 1.08 -7.36
N TYR A 87 -4.53 1.89 -6.38
CA TYR A 87 -3.79 3.08 -5.96
C TYR A 87 -2.39 2.76 -5.42
N PHE A 88 -2.25 1.67 -4.66
CA PHE A 88 -0.97 1.21 -4.12
C PHE A 88 -0.17 0.29 -5.04
N ASP A 89 -0.65 0.03 -6.27
CA ASP A 89 0.01 -0.86 -7.24
C ASP A 89 0.15 -2.31 -6.72
N VAL A 90 -0.82 -2.77 -5.92
CA VAL A 90 -0.85 -4.12 -5.33
C VAL A 90 -1.46 -5.09 -6.32
N THR A 91 -0.67 -5.53 -7.30
CA THR A 91 -1.13 -6.35 -8.42
C THR A 91 -0.96 -7.85 -8.18
N TRP A 92 0.02 -8.25 -7.36
CA TRP A 92 0.35 -9.67 -7.18
C TRP A 92 -0.65 -10.38 -6.26
N PRO A 93 -0.84 -11.70 -6.45
CA PRO A 93 -1.66 -12.49 -5.55
C PRO A 93 -1.00 -12.59 -4.16
N VAL A 94 -1.81 -12.80 -3.11
CA VAL A 94 -1.34 -12.84 -1.70
C VAL A 94 -0.22 -13.87 -1.51
N TRP A 95 -0.32 -15.04 -2.14
CA TRP A 95 0.70 -16.08 -2.06
C TRP A 95 2.06 -15.63 -2.61
N GLY A 96 2.07 -14.73 -3.62
CA GLY A 96 3.30 -14.18 -4.18
C GLY A 96 4.05 -13.34 -3.15
N TYR A 97 3.32 -12.49 -2.43
CA TYR A 97 3.88 -11.69 -1.34
C TYR A 97 4.38 -12.56 -0.17
N ALA A 98 3.62 -13.58 0.20
CA ALA A 98 4.01 -14.53 1.25
C ALA A 98 5.30 -15.28 0.87
N LEU A 99 5.40 -15.77 -0.37
CA LEU A 99 6.60 -16.43 -0.87
C LEU A 99 7.82 -15.51 -0.86
N SER A 100 7.66 -14.24 -1.29
CA SER A 100 8.74 -13.25 -1.23
C SER A 100 9.26 -13.02 0.20
N LEU A 101 8.37 -12.99 1.20
CA LEU A 101 8.76 -12.86 2.61
C LEU A 101 9.52 -14.09 3.12
N VAL A 102 9.11 -15.30 2.73
CA VAL A 102 9.83 -16.54 3.09
C VAL A 102 11.23 -16.54 2.48
N ILE A 103 11.36 -16.18 1.20
CA ILE A 103 12.66 -16.07 0.53
C ILE A 103 13.53 -15.02 1.23
N TYR A 104 12.98 -13.85 1.55
CA TYR A 104 13.69 -12.81 2.28
C TYR A 104 14.20 -13.32 3.63
N LEU A 105 13.36 -14.02 4.39
CA LEU A 105 13.71 -14.59 5.70
C LEU A 105 14.87 -15.58 5.58
N LEU A 106 14.81 -16.49 4.59
CA LEU A 106 15.85 -17.48 4.33
C LEU A 106 17.19 -16.82 3.97
N ILE A 107 17.17 -15.78 3.12
CA ILE A 107 18.38 -15.04 2.74
C ILE A 107 19.00 -14.37 3.96
N VAL A 108 18.19 -13.65 4.75
CA VAL A 108 18.69 -12.96 5.95
C VAL A 108 19.27 -13.95 6.95
N HIS A 109 18.56 -15.05 7.23
CA HIS A 109 19.07 -16.09 8.13
C HIS A 109 20.34 -16.76 7.61
N GLY A 110 20.41 -17.03 6.30
CA GLY A 110 21.60 -17.58 5.66
C GLY A 110 22.82 -16.65 5.81
N LEU A 111 22.64 -15.35 5.55
CA LEU A 111 23.70 -14.35 5.71
C LEU A 111 24.13 -14.20 7.18
N THR A 112 23.18 -14.17 8.12
CA THR A 112 23.49 -14.12 9.55
C THR A 112 24.27 -15.37 9.98
N PHE A 113 23.84 -16.56 9.56
CA PHE A 113 24.53 -17.81 9.86
C PHE A 113 25.97 -17.83 9.32
N ILE A 114 26.17 -17.43 8.06
CA ILE A 114 27.50 -17.32 7.46
C ILE A 114 28.37 -16.30 8.21
N GLY A 115 27.79 -15.16 8.61
CA GLY A 115 28.46 -14.14 9.42
C GLY A 115 28.96 -14.69 10.75
N LEU A 116 28.10 -15.42 11.47
CA LEU A 116 28.45 -16.08 12.73
C LEU A 116 29.53 -17.15 12.55
N CYS A 117 29.44 -17.99 11.51
CA CYS A 117 30.48 -18.98 11.22
C CYS A 117 31.84 -18.34 10.93
N ARG A 118 31.86 -17.24 10.15
CA ARG A 118 33.09 -16.50 9.85
C ARG A 118 33.68 -15.83 11.09
N LEU A 119 32.84 -15.27 11.94
CA LEU A 119 33.25 -14.68 13.21
C LEU A 119 33.87 -15.74 14.12
N ALA A 120 33.21 -16.88 14.29
CA ALA A 120 33.71 -18.00 15.09
C ALA A 120 35.04 -18.56 14.56
N TYR A 121 35.22 -18.65 13.24
CA TYR A 121 36.49 -19.06 12.65
C TYR A 121 37.62 -18.07 12.94
N LYS A 122 37.32 -16.77 12.94
CA LYS A 122 38.29 -15.71 13.25
C LYS A 122 38.72 -15.76 14.71
N GLU A 123 37.78 -15.95 15.65
CA GLU A 123 38.08 -16.00 17.09
C GLU A 123 38.83 -17.27 17.52
N ARG A 124 38.76 -18.33 16.72
CA ARG A 124 39.52 -19.56 16.98
C ARG A 124 41.02 -19.45 16.65
N ARG A 125 41.44 -18.44 15.86
CA ARG A 125 42.86 -18.16 15.53
C ARG A 125 43.42 -17.11 16.47
#